data_AF-A0A3B9I210-F1
#
_entry.id   AF-A0A3B9I210-F1
#
_cell.length_a   1.000
_cell.length_b   1.000
_cell.length_c   1.000
_cell.angle_alpha   90.00
_cell.angle_beta   90.00
_cell.angle_gamma   90.00
#
_symmetry.space_group_name_H-M   'P 1'
#
loop_
_entity.id
_entity.type
_entity.pdbx_description
1 polymer ?
#
loop_
_entity_poly.entity_id
_entity_poly.type
_entity_poly.pdbx_seq_one_letter_code
_entity_poly.pdbx_strand_id
1 'polypeptide(L)'
;MNEFRLDLLSYISSHPHLDRVPNGLHAVVPASKDFPPGVVYILKNLHNEVNIDSQNRLHPFYMVYLDMDGKVICNHLEPKKMLDDLRLLCKGFAIPNGVLCSRFNSETNDGKKMDPYSALLEKTIASIIDIKETSDIDSLFKEGPTTALRGQYAGLDDFELICFFVVR
;
A
#
# COMPACT_ATOMS: atom_id res chain seq x y z
N MET A 1 -0.94 -16.04 6.44
CA MET A 1 0.05 -15.44 7.36
C MET A 1 1.24 -16.38 7.60
N ASN A 2 1.06 -17.62 8.09
CA ASN A 2 2.21 -18.51 8.32
C ASN A 2 2.96 -18.91 7.04
N GLU A 3 2.25 -19.25 5.96
CA GLU A 3 2.90 -19.59 4.67
C GLU A 3 3.68 -18.40 4.09
N PHE A 4 3.12 -17.19 4.13
CA PHE A 4 3.83 -15.99 3.68
C PHE A 4 5.09 -15.71 4.52
N ARG A 5 5.02 -15.90 5.84
CA ARG A 5 6.19 -15.77 6.72
C ARG A 5 7.27 -16.81 6.39
N LEU A 6 6.90 -18.06 6.14
CA LEU A 6 7.85 -19.11 5.79
C LEU A 6 8.51 -18.84 4.43
N ASP A 7 7.73 -18.45 3.43
CA ASP A 7 8.24 -18.05 2.12
C ASP A 7 9.20 -16.85 2.24
N LEU A 8 8.84 -15.85 3.05
CA LEU A 8 9.67 -14.68 3.30
C LEU A 8 10.99 -15.04 4.01
N LEU A 9 10.94 -15.90 5.04
CA LEU A 9 12.12 -16.35 5.76
C LEU A 9 13.08 -17.13 4.85
N SER A 10 12.54 -17.99 3.99
CA SER A 10 13.30 -18.71 2.97
C SER A 10 13.98 -17.74 1.98
N TYR A 11 13.24 -16.71 1.54
CA TYR A 11 13.75 -15.70 0.62
C TYR A 11 14.86 -14.84 1.25
N ILE A 12 14.68 -14.36 2.49
CA ILE A 12 15.68 -13.57 3.23
C ILE A 12 16.95 -14.39 3.46
N SER A 13 16.81 -15.68 3.80
CA SER A 13 17.95 -16.58 4.01
C SER A 13 18.83 -16.71 2.76
N SER A 14 18.24 -16.52 1.58
CA SER A 14 18.93 -16.58 0.29
C SER A 14 19.35 -15.19 -0.25
N HIS A 15 18.90 -14.10 0.39
CA HIS A 15 19.11 -12.71 -0.05
C HIS A 15 19.42 -11.78 1.14
N PRO A 16 20.63 -11.84 1.72
CA PRO A 16 21.00 -11.17 2.98
C PRO A 16 21.18 -9.63 2.88
N HIS A 17 20.83 -9.02 1.76
CA HIS A 17 21.04 -7.59 1.50
C HIS A 17 19.75 -6.81 1.25
N LEU A 18 18.59 -7.38 1.62
CA LEU A 18 17.29 -6.75 1.45
C LEU A 18 17.17 -5.41 2.20
N ASP A 19 17.90 -5.25 3.31
CA ASP A 19 17.91 -4.01 4.09
C ASP A 19 18.58 -2.83 3.38
N ARG A 20 19.27 -3.07 2.25
CA ARG A 20 19.95 -2.04 1.45
C ARG A 20 19.10 -1.54 0.27
N VAL A 21 17.90 -2.08 0.13
CA VAL A 21 16.98 -1.73 -0.95
C VAL A 21 16.48 -0.30 -0.72
N PRO A 22 16.60 0.62 -1.70
CA PRO A 22 16.14 1.98 -1.54
C PRO A 22 14.61 2.03 -1.41
N ASN A 23 14.09 2.95 -0.60
CA ASN A 23 12.68 3.29 -0.59
C ASN A 23 12.29 4.02 -1.89
N GLY A 24 11.00 4.02 -2.23
CA GLY A 24 10.47 4.64 -3.44
C GLY A 24 10.62 3.78 -4.70
N LEU A 25 10.95 2.50 -4.56
CA LEU A 25 10.96 1.57 -5.69
C LEU A 25 9.56 1.35 -6.24
N HIS A 26 9.51 1.11 -7.55
CA HIS A 26 8.28 0.75 -8.22
C HIS A 26 8.47 -0.48 -9.10
N ALA A 27 7.39 -1.25 -9.22
CA ALA A 27 7.30 -2.37 -10.14
C ALA A 27 6.11 -2.17 -11.07
N VAL A 28 6.23 -2.65 -12.31
CA VAL A 28 5.13 -2.66 -13.27
C VAL A 28 4.76 -4.10 -13.53
N VAL A 29 3.51 -4.46 -13.25
CA VAL A 29 2.97 -5.81 -13.31
C VAL A 29 1.78 -5.86 -14.27
N PRO A 30 1.54 -7.00 -14.95
CA PRO A 30 0.46 -7.12 -15.90
C PRO A 30 -0.92 -7.06 -15.21
N ALA A 31 -1.85 -6.32 -15.78
CA ALA A 31 -3.25 -6.38 -15.41
C ALA A 31 -3.89 -7.70 -15.87
N SER A 32 -4.91 -8.12 -15.14
CA SER A 32 -5.72 -9.30 -15.46
C SER A 32 -7.19 -9.02 -15.13
N LYS A 33 -8.06 -10.01 -15.38
CA LYS A 33 -9.48 -9.91 -15.00
C LYS A 33 -9.66 -9.75 -13.48
N ASP A 34 -8.79 -10.38 -12.70
CA ASP A 34 -8.85 -10.36 -11.23
C ASP A 34 -8.05 -9.17 -10.66
N PHE A 35 -7.12 -8.63 -11.45
CA PHE A 35 -6.28 -7.47 -11.10
C PHE A 35 -6.44 -6.36 -12.16
N PRO A 36 -7.49 -5.53 -12.06
CA PRO A 36 -7.74 -4.48 -13.05
C PRO A 36 -6.63 -3.41 -13.04
N PRO A 37 -6.50 -2.58 -14.08
CA PRO A 37 -5.48 -1.53 -14.08
C PRO A 37 -5.58 -0.58 -12.89
N GLY A 38 -4.46 -0.28 -12.25
CA GLY A 38 -4.43 0.45 -11.00
C GLY A 38 -3.06 0.53 -10.34
N VAL A 39 -3.04 0.93 -9.07
CA VAL A 39 -1.81 1.15 -8.30
C VAL A 39 -1.96 0.62 -6.89
N VAL A 40 -1.00 -0.17 -6.45
CA VAL A 40 -0.84 -0.57 -5.05
C VAL A 40 0.19 0.34 -4.39
N TYR A 41 -0.18 1.01 -3.32
CA TYR A 41 0.73 1.80 -2.50
C TYR A 41 1.03 1.10 -1.18
N ILE A 42 2.30 1.08 -0.81
CA ILE A 42 2.78 0.62 0.49
C ILE A 42 3.36 1.83 1.21
N LEU A 43 2.67 2.25 2.28
CA LEU A 43 2.97 3.44 3.05
C LEU A 43 3.36 3.04 4.46
N LYS A 44 4.21 3.85 5.10
CA LYS A 44 4.56 3.73 6.51
C LYS A 44 4.10 4.98 7.23
N ASN A 45 3.32 4.82 8.29
CA ASN A 45 2.96 5.95 9.15
C ASN A 45 4.21 6.38 9.94
N LEU A 46 4.53 7.68 9.88
CA LEU A 46 5.66 8.31 10.56
C LEU A 46 5.31 8.71 12.01
N HIS A 47 4.03 8.94 12.29
CA HIS A 47 3.55 9.28 13.60
C HIS A 47 3.08 8.03 14.34
N ASN A 48 3.77 7.74 15.45
CA ASN A 48 3.37 6.72 16.43
C ASN A 48 2.18 7.22 17.28
N GLU A 49 1.16 7.80 16.66
CA GLU A 49 -0.15 7.77 17.30
C GLU A 49 -0.47 6.28 17.47
N VAL A 50 -0.68 5.88 18.73
CA VAL A 50 -0.90 4.49 19.14
C VAL A 50 -1.80 3.83 18.11
N ASN A 51 -1.52 2.57 17.76
CA ASN A 51 -2.43 1.74 16.97
C ASN A 51 -3.71 1.52 17.81
N ILE A 52 -4.54 2.57 17.95
CA ILE A 52 -5.65 2.66 18.91
C ILE A 52 -6.64 1.53 18.62
N ASP A 53 -6.76 1.15 17.35
CA ASP A 53 -7.78 0.18 16.92
C ASP A 53 -7.29 -1.28 16.80
N SER A 54 -5.98 -1.57 16.80
CA SER A 54 -5.45 -2.95 16.63
C SER A 54 -5.94 -3.70 15.36
N GLN A 55 -6.67 -3.04 14.46
CA GLN A 55 -7.27 -3.66 13.27
C GLN A 55 -6.23 -3.81 12.15
N ASN A 56 -5.30 -2.85 12.02
CA ASN A 56 -4.19 -2.98 11.08
C ASN A 56 -3.10 -3.89 11.67
N ARG A 57 -3.05 -5.13 11.18
CA ARG A 57 -2.06 -6.15 11.56
C ARG A 57 -0.65 -5.89 11.04
N LEU A 58 -0.49 -4.96 10.10
CA LEU A 58 0.80 -4.60 9.52
C LEU A 58 1.36 -3.27 10.04
N HIS A 59 0.70 -2.63 11.02
CA HIS A 59 1.17 -1.37 11.61
C HIS A 59 2.69 -1.43 11.93
N PRO A 60 3.48 -0.40 11.56
CA PRO A 60 3.07 0.92 11.05
C PRO A 60 2.86 0.98 9.52
N PHE A 61 2.78 -0.16 8.83
CA PHE A 61 2.61 -0.21 7.38
C PHE A 61 1.14 -0.32 6.96
N TYR A 62 0.82 0.35 5.85
CA TYR A 62 -0.49 0.41 5.23
C TYR A 62 -0.35 0.02 3.77
N MET A 63 -1.23 -0.85 3.29
CA MET A 63 -1.26 -1.26 1.89
C MET A 63 -2.66 -1.00 1.35
N VAL A 64 -2.73 -0.30 0.22
CA VAL A 64 -4.02 0.03 -0.41
C VAL A 64 -3.85 -0.11 -1.91
N TYR A 65 -4.86 -0.72 -2.54
CA TYR A 65 -4.95 -0.90 -3.97
C TYR A 65 -6.11 -0.09 -4.52
N LEU A 66 -5.83 0.77 -5.49
CA LEU A 66 -6.82 1.59 -6.18
C LEU A 66 -6.80 1.29 -7.68
N ASP A 67 -7.94 1.38 -8.34
CA ASP A 67 -7.98 1.46 -9.81
C ASP A 67 -7.50 2.83 -10.30
N MET A 68 -7.37 2.98 -11.62
CA MET A 68 -6.96 4.24 -12.24
C MET A 68 -7.97 5.40 -12.05
N ASP A 69 -9.22 5.12 -11.70
CA ASP A 69 -10.23 6.13 -11.38
C ASP A 69 -10.15 6.58 -9.90
N GLY A 70 -9.34 5.87 -9.09
CA GLY A 70 -9.14 6.13 -7.67
C GLY A 70 -10.18 5.47 -6.77
N LYS A 71 -10.87 4.44 -7.27
CA LYS A 71 -11.74 3.60 -6.44
C LYS A 71 -10.89 2.55 -5.73
N VAL A 72 -11.13 2.38 -4.44
CA VAL A 72 -10.42 1.40 -3.61
C VAL A 72 -10.89 -0.02 -3.95
N ILE A 73 -9.94 -0.86 -4.41
CA ILE A 73 -10.13 -2.29 -4.69
C ILE A 73 -9.84 -3.12 -3.43
N CYS A 74 -8.82 -2.72 -2.66
CA CYS A 74 -8.45 -3.35 -1.39
C CYS A 74 -7.87 -2.30 -0.46
N ASN A 75 -8.34 -2.25 0.79
CA ASN A 75 -7.88 -1.28 1.77
C ASN A 75 -6.90 -1.89 2.78
N HIS A 76 -6.38 -1.04 3.66
CA HIS A 76 -5.34 -1.41 4.63
C HIS A 76 -5.83 -2.32 5.78
N LEU A 77 -7.14 -2.56 5.91
CA LEU A 77 -7.71 -3.48 6.89
C LEU A 77 -7.72 -4.93 6.41
N GLU A 78 -7.40 -5.17 5.13
CA GLU A 78 -7.34 -6.50 4.51
C GLU A 78 -5.90 -6.92 4.13
N PRO A 79 -4.89 -6.82 5.02
CA PRO A 79 -3.49 -7.00 4.64
C PRO A 79 -3.18 -8.40 4.11
N LYS A 80 -3.92 -9.42 4.56
CA LYS A 80 -3.75 -10.80 4.06
C LYS A 80 -4.14 -10.88 2.59
N LYS A 81 -5.29 -10.31 2.21
CA LYS A 81 -5.78 -10.29 0.83
C LYS A 81 -4.78 -9.58 -0.07
N MET A 82 -4.31 -8.39 0.35
CA MET A 82 -3.32 -7.62 -0.41
C MET A 82 -1.99 -8.37 -0.61
N LEU A 83 -1.50 -9.08 0.42
CA LEU A 83 -0.28 -9.89 0.31
C LEU A 83 -0.46 -11.10 -0.63
N ASP A 84 -1.62 -11.76 -0.56
CA ASP A 84 -1.96 -12.88 -1.44
C ASP A 84 -2.11 -12.40 -2.91
N ASP A 85 -2.70 -11.22 -3.12
CA ASP A 85 -2.85 -10.56 -4.42
C ASP A 85 -1.49 -10.19 -5.02
N LEU A 86 -0.61 -9.52 -4.26
CA LEU A 86 0.75 -9.19 -4.69
C LEU A 86 1.57 -10.44 -5.01
N ARG A 87 1.42 -11.49 -4.20
CA ARG A 87 2.06 -12.78 -4.47
C ARG A 87 1.61 -13.32 -5.82
N LEU A 88 0.31 -13.29 -6.13
CA LEU A 88 -0.19 -13.81 -7.41
C LEU A 88 0.28 -12.94 -8.60
N LEU A 89 0.32 -11.62 -8.43
CA LEU A 89 0.81 -10.67 -9.44
C LEU A 89 2.31 -10.84 -9.76
N CYS A 90 3.13 -11.18 -8.76
CA CYS A 90 4.58 -11.19 -8.90
C CYS A 90 5.20 -12.59 -9.02
N LYS A 91 4.47 -13.66 -8.70
CA LYS A 91 5.03 -15.02 -8.68
C LYS A 91 5.46 -15.47 -10.07
N GLY A 92 6.65 -16.04 -10.16
CA GLY A 92 7.22 -16.57 -11.40
C GLY A 92 7.99 -15.55 -12.23
N PHE A 93 7.99 -14.27 -11.84
CA PHE A 93 8.74 -13.22 -12.51
C PHE A 93 10.05 -12.93 -11.77
N ALA A 94 11.18 -13.42 -12.31
CA ALA A 94 12.51 -13.15 -11.78
C ALA A 94 13.16 -11.89 -12.40
N ILE A 95 12.62 -11.41 -13.53
CA ILE A 95 13.18 -10.31 -14.31
C ILE A 95 12.05 -9.32 -14.62
N PRO A 96 12.29 -8.00 -14.57
CA PRO A 96 11.29 -7.00 -14.95
C PRO A 96 10.77 -7.20 -16.38
N ASN A 97 9.47 -6.97 -16.58
CA ASN A 97 8.89 -7.01 -17.92
C ASN A 97 9.25 -5.74 -18.71
N GLY A 98 10.28 -5.84 -19.54
CA GLY A 98 10.81 -4.69 -20.31
C GLY A 98 9.77 -3.98 -21.19
N VAL A 99 8.76 -4.69 -21.71
CA VAL A 99 7.69 -4.09 -22.51
C VAL A 99 6.80 -3.20 -21.64
N LEU A 100 6.39 -3.71 -20.46
CA LEU A 100 5.57 -2.94 -19.53
C LEU A 100 6.34 -1.75 -18.95
N CYS A 101 7.60 -1.96 -18.57
CA CYS A 101 8.48 -0.88 -18.11
C CYS A 101 8.64 0.21 -19.17
N SER A 102 8.89 -0.16 -20.43
CA SER A 102 9.05 0.83 -21.51
C SER A 102 7.79 1.67 -21.75
N ARG A 103 6.61 1.06 -21.64
CA ARG A 103 5.32 1.77 -21.75
C ARG A 103 5.13 2.74 -20.59
N PHE A 104 5.38 2.28 -19.37
CA PHE A 104 5.27 3.11 -18.17
C PHE A 104 6.25 4.29 -18.21
N ASN A 105 7.49 4.05 -18.60
CA ASN A 105 8.50 5.10 -18.75
C ASN A 105 8.12 6.14 -19.82
N SER A 106 7.59 5.69 -20.95
CA SER A 106 7.15 6.61 -22.01
C SER A 106 6.01 7.52 -21.54
N GLU A 107 5.06 6.96 -20.80
CA GLU A 107 3.90 7.68 -20.26
C GLU A 107 4.30 8.68 -19.17
N THR A 108 5.17 8.25 -18.26
CA THR A 108 5.62 9.05 -17.12
C THR A 108 6.83 9.91 -17.44
N ASN A 109 7.34 9.90 -18.67
CA ASN A 109 8.59 10.56 -19.04
C ASN A 109 9.73 10.20 -18.07
N ASP A 110 9.97 8.89 -17.92
CA ASP A 110 10.89 8.29 -16.95
C ASP A 110 10.66 8.80 -15.52
N GLY A 111 9.38 8.82 -15.09
CA GLY A 111 8.99 9.26 -13.75
C GLY A 111 8.95 10.78 -13.53
N LYS A 112 9.19 11.60 -14.56
CA LYS A 112 9.08 13.09 -14.45
C LYS A 112 7.64 13.61 -14.48
N LYS A 113 6.72 12.84 -15.05
CA LYS A 113 5.28 13.15 -15.17
C LYS A 113 4.50 12.09 -14.41
N MET A 114 4.42 12.27 -13.09
CA MET A 114 3.75 11.34 -12.19
C MET A 114 2.41 11.87 -11.69
N ASP A 115 1.92 13.00 -12.23
CA ASP A 115 0.70 13.67 -11.75
C ASP A 115 -0.51 12.72 -11.55
N PRO A 116 -0.82 11.79 -12.48
CA PRO A 116 -1.91 10.84 -12.27
C PRO A 116 -1.68 9.92 -11.06
N TYR A 117 -0.44 9.47 -10.88
CA TYR A 117 -0.05 8.58 -9.79
C TYR A 117 0.00 9.33 -8.45
N SER A 118 0.50 10.58 -8.45
CA SER A 118 0.47 11.47 -7.28
C SER A 118 -0.97 11.75 -6.82
N ALA A 119 -1.90 12.00 -7.75
CA ALA A 119 -3.31 12.16 -7.40
C ALA A 119 -3.91 10.88 -6.79
N LEU A 120 -3.53 9.70 -7.29
CA LEU A 120 -3.93 8.42 -6.69
C LEU A 120 -3.32 8.22 -5.30
N LEU A 121 -2.07 8.65 -5.07
CA LEU A 121 -1.43 8.61 -3.77
C LEU A 121 -2.18 9.48 -2.75
N GLU A 122 -2.58 10.69 -3.14
CA GLU A 122 -3.42 11.56 -2.30
C GLU A 122 -4.74 10.89 -1.92
N LYS A 123 -5.44 10.29 -2.90
CA LYS A 123 -6.67 9.52 -2.64
C LYS A 123 -6.45 8.31 -1.72
N THR A 124 -5.29 7.68 -1.83
CA THR A 124 -4.89 6.56 -0.98
C THR A 124 -4.84 6.98 0.47
N ILE A 125 -4.14 8.09 0.75
CA ILE A 125 -3.99 8.62 2.11
C ILE A 125 -5.33 9.09 2.65
N ALA A 126 -6.13 9.79 1.84
CA ALA A 126 -7.48 10.18 2.21
C ALA A 126 -8.35 8.96 2.59
N SER A 127 -8.28 7.86 1.83
CA SER A 127 -9.02 6.63 2.17
C SER A 127 -8.55 5.98 3.48
N ILE A 128 -7.27 6.09 3.83
CA ILE A 128 -6.78 5.55 5.12
C ILE A 128 -7.36 6.38 6.28
N ILE A 129 -7.39 7.70 6.13
CA ILE A 129 -7.89 8.63 7.16
C ILE A 129 -9.40 8.49 7.34
N ASP A 130 -10.17 8.46 6.24
CA ASP A 130 -11.64 8.36 6.27
C ASP A 130 -12.14 7.10 7.00
N ILE A 131 -11.44 5.97 6.79
CA ILE A 131 -11.73 4.71 7.49
C ILE A 131 -11.43 4.83 9.00
N LYS A 132 -10.36 5.56 9.38
CA LYS A 132 -10.00 5.81 10.79
C LYS A 132 -11.03 6.71 11.47
N GLU A 133 -11.46 7.79 10.82
CA GLU A 133 -12.51 8.67 11.37
C GLU A 133 -13.84 7.94 11.54
N THR A 134 -14.21 7.08 10.58
CA THR A 134 -15.43 6.28 10.66
C THR A 134 -15.34 5.23 11.78
N SER A 135 -14.20 4.56 11.97
CA SER A 135 -14.02 3.57 13.04
C SER A 135 -14.02 4.22 14.43
N ASP A 136 -13.47 5.43 14.56
CA ASP A 136 -13.50 6.22 15.79
C ASP A 136 -14.95 6.56 16.18
N ILE A 137 -15.80 6.96 15.22
CA ILE A 137 -17.22 7.22 15.46
C ILE A 137 -17.96 5.96 15.93
N ASP A 138 -17.76 4.82 15.27
CA ASP A 138 -18.37 3.55 15.66
C ASP A 138 -17.93 3.10 17.07
N SER A 139 -16.72 3.45 17.47
CA SER A 139 -16.19 3.19 18.82
C SER A 139 -16.77 4.14 19.88
N LEU A 140 -17.14 5.38 19.52
CA LEU A 140 -17.86 6.31 20.40
C LEU A 140 -19.26 5.79 20.79
N PHE A 141 -19.87 4.93 19.98
CA PHE A 141 -21.16 4.30 20.28
C PHE A 141 -21.05 2.98 21.06
N LYS A 142 -19.83 2.52 21.39
CA LYS A 142 -19.59 1.38 22.28
C LYS A 142 -19.18 1.89 23.66
N GLU A 143 -19.98 1.58 24.68
CA GLU A 143 -19.81 2.06 26.07
C GLU A 143 -18.39 1.79 26.63
N GLY A 144 -17.59 2.86 26.77
CA GLY A 144 -16.23 2.88 27.34
C GLY A 144 -15.68 4.31 27.37
N PRO A 145 -14.68 4.64 28.22
CA PRO A 145 -14.18 6.00 28.37
C PRO A 145 -13.66 6.53 27.03
N THR A 146 -14.31 7.58 26.54
CA THR A 146 -14.11 8.16 25.21
C THR A 146 -12.80 8.95 25.16
N THR A 147 -11.86 8.50 24.33
CA THR A 147 -10.74 9.32 23.85
C THR A 147 -11.22 10.16 22.67
N ALA A 148 -12.25 10.96 22.90
CA ALA A 148 -12.75 11.90 21.91
C ALA A 148 -11.74 13.05 21.76
N LEU A 149 -11.34 13.29 20.51
CA LEU A 149 -10.69 14.51 20.02
C LEU A 149 -9.22 14.69 20.41
N ARG A 150 -8.33 14.05 19.63
CA ARG A 150 -6.98 14.55 19.31
C ARG A 150 -6.42 13.79 18.11
N GLY A 151 -6.80 14.21 16.91
CA GLY A 151 -6.10 13.83 15.68
C GLY A 151 -5.85 15.12 14.90
N GLN A 152 -4.65 15.69 15.05
CA GLN A 152 -4.24 16.83 14.24
C GLN A 152 -4.16 16.34 12.79
N TYR A 153 -4.80 17.08 11.87
CA TYR A 153 -4.75 16.96 10.41
C TYR A 153 -3.75 15.92 9.88
N ALA A 154 -4.21 14.68 9.73
CA ALA A 154 -3.45 13.66 9.03
C ALA A 154 -3.44 14.01 7.52
N GLY A 155 -2.28 14.25 6.94
CA GLY A 155 -2.06 14.58 5.54
C GLY A 155 -0.96 13.71 4.92
N LEU A 156 -0.47 14.13 3.74
CA LEU A 156 0.65 13.48 3.06
C LEU A 156 1.91 13.37 3.94
N ASP A 157 2.16 14.37 4.78
CA ASP A 157 3.37 14.47 5.61
C ASP A 157 3.43 13.42 6.74
N ASP A 158 2.33 12.73 7.02
CA ASP A 158 2.25 11.68 8.04
C ASP A 158 2.64 10.30 7.51
N PHE A 159 2.79 10.16 6.19
CA PHE A 159 3.09 8.88 5.56
C PHE A 159 4.36 8.97 4.71
N GLU A 160 5.26 8.01 4.92
CA GLU A 160 6.38 7.74 4.03
C GLU A 160 5.98 6.70 2.97
N LEU A 161 6.17 7.02 1.69
CA LEU A 161 6.01 6.06 0.60
C LEU A 161 7.20 5.08 0.58
N ILE A 162 6.94 3.82 0.88
CA ILE A 162 7.97 2.77 0.87
C ILE A 162 8.18 2.24 -0.54
N CYS A 163 7.09 1.83 -1.21
CA CYS A 163 7.12 1.39 -2.61
C CYS A 163 5.70 1.35 -3.20
N PHE A 164 5.63 1.17 -4.52
CA PHE A 164 4.36 1.02 -5.22
C PHE A 164 4.41 0.04 -6.40
N PHE A 165 3.26 -0.50 -6.78
CA PHE A 165 3.12 -1.41 -7.92
C PHE A 165 2.10 -0.82 -8.89
N VAL A 166 2.48 -0.68 -10.15
CA VAL A 166 1.59 -0.26 -11.24
C VAL A 166 1.07 -1.50 -11.95
N VAL A 167 -0.23 -1.74 -11.85
CA VAL A 167 -0.92 -2.86 -12.50
C VAL A 167 -1.47 -2.37 -13.84
N ARG A 168 -1.04 -2.96 -14.96
CA ARG A 168 -1.44 -2.50 -16.30
C ARG A 168 -1.37 -3.55 -17.41
#